data_AF-A0A9N8ECS4-F1
#
_entry.id   AF-A0A9N8ECS4-F1
#
_cell.length_a   1.000
_cell.length_b   1.000
_cell.length_c   1.000
_cell.angle_alpha   90.00
_cell.angle_beta   90.00
_cell.angle_gamma   90.00
#
_symmetry.space_group_name_H-M   'P 1'
#
loop_
_entity.id
_entity.type
_entity.pdbx_description
1 polymer ?
#
loop_
_entity_poly.entity_id
_entity_poly.type
_entity_poly.pdbx_seq_one_letter_code
_entity_poly.pdbx_strand_id
1 'polypeptide(L)'
;MGDKFPDYLLQECRNALSVHCRDIVMTDKGSGEVTSGQQELQQKVFHGSAGYASALDTFIEGKGYYASLFDRTPIENNREGNQERQSGYMLELKDIASCNEAVKYVVYERGFTREALAKNGEKELEGRNIGERAAVSLANYRLALKFHDEYCPQGKLPSGKSLEDAVLYVRQKMYVLLKGAKSKRSNSRRSNAKNTEKEYTEEEMPAKYMFSGYFTYLLWGPKGVSGETLSCLSVDGTDVPKVGRAASRQKELKIKAAERASDIGGTGPYHRGVAIKDKFACASLAVSELKEQRKNVRDLLFHNSTSESNCLQQLQQINAMLDRAYERDDDEREIGLLKKRKKDLFDSLDELAKRKKELEDESDRLMKQSSSNQVQVSAYYDAVGSFREVPGAVEVKKKHGVADSESSSLSASVVQKKRKSSSSVVVTTATKKQAPKQSGAVINLLTQFNSQATPDTNDKQQEEQESRAYNAEDDFNEYIKQNLIDNLAQKEQEGEDEEQEDEQNGLSRIPSQESYLEYDKTFVGAAAKLDDQGKQFLLEFRKKQAEISHRERMEGRGAATDTRNYAPGNTYYSNSHSHATDLFHDNAHEYYAGEEKN
;
A
#
# COMPACT_ATOMS: atom_id res chain seq x y z
N MET A 1 21.06 27.61 11.67
CA MET A 1 20.66 26.44 10.84
C MET A 1 21.57 25.30 11.25
N GLY A 2 21.05 24.21 11.82
CA GLY A 2 21.89 23.06 12.17
C GLY A 2 22.50 22.45 10.91
N ASP A 3 23.77 22.03 10.99
CA ASP A 3 24.45 21.37 9.87
C ASP A 3 23.68 20.11 9.49
N LYS A 4 23.09 20.11 8.30
CA LYS A 4 22.38 18.95 7.76
C LYS A 4 23.33 17.76 7.64
N PHE A 5 22.78 16.56 7.81
CA PHE A 5 23.50 15.31 7.64
C PHE A 5 24.11 15.25 6.24
N PRO A 6 25.42 15.01 6.10
CA PRO A 6 26.10 15.13 4.82
C PRO A 6 25.54 14.17 3.75
N ASP A 7 25.21 14.70 2.57
CA ASP A 7 24.61 13.87 1.51
C ASP A 7 25.50 12.69 1.10
N TYR A 8 26.83 12.85 1.09
CA TYR A 8 27.73 11.75 0.76
C TYR A 8 27.59 10.55 1.71
N LEU A 9 27.30 10.78 3.00
CA LEU A 9 27.02 9.71 3.96
C LEU A 9 25.66 9.05 3.69
N LEU A 10 24.62 9.83 3.36
CA LEU A 10 23.33 9.29 2.92
C LEU A 10 23.50 8.40 1.68
N GLN A 11 24.27 8.84 0.70
CA GLN A 11 24.53 8.06 -0.51
C GLN A 11 25.23 6.73 -0.18
N GLU A 12 26.21 6.72 0.73
CA GLU A 12 26.88 5.49 1.13
C GLU A 12 26.00 4.54 1.95
N CYS A 13 25.15 5.06 2.83
CA CYS A 13 24.13 4.27 3.52
C CYS A 13 23.19 3.60 2.50
N ARG A 14 22.66 4.38 1.54
CA ARG A 14 21.79 3.86 0.46
C ARG A 14 22.51 2.80 -0.37
N ASN A 15 23.79 3.01 -0.68
CA ASN A 15 24.61 2.06 -1.44
C ASN A 15 24.76 0.71 -0.71
N ALA A 16 25.09 0.73 0.59
CA ALA A 16 25.19 -0.49 1.40
C ALA A 16 23.83 -1.21 1.55
N LEU A 17 22.76 -0.47 1.82
CA LEU A 17 21.39 -1.00 1.88
C LEU A 17 20.98 -1.65 0.54
N SER A 18 21.35 -1.03 -0.57
CA SER A 18 21.06 -1.55 -1.91
C SER A 18 21.77 -2.88 -2.17
N VAL A 19 23.02 -3.03 -1.71
CA VAL A 19 23.76 -4.30 -1.80
C VAL A 19 23.09 -5.37 -0.95
N HIS A 20 22.66 -5.06 0.28
CA HIS A 20 21.92 -5.99 1.13
C HIS A 20 20.61 -6.45 0.48
N CYS A 21 19.81 -5.54 -0.07
CA CYS A 21 18.59 -5.89 -0.78
C CYS A 21 18.86 -6.79 -1.99
N ARG A 22 19.92 -6.49 -2.75
CA ARG A 22 20.34 -7.32 -3.87
C ARG A 22 20.79 -8.71 -3.42
N ASP A 23 21.46 -8.83 -2.29
CA ASP A 23 21.86 -10.12 -1.73
C ASP A 23 20.64 -11.00 -1.44
N ILE A 24 19.66 -10.47 -0.70
CA ILE A 24 18.40 -11.15 -0.39
C ILE A 24 17.71 -11.62 -1.69
N VAL A 25 17.51 -10.71 -2.64
CA VAL A 25 16.87 -11.04 -3.93
C VAL A 25 17.66 -12.06 -4.74
N MET A 26 18.99 -12.07 -4.63
CA MET A 26 19.85 -13.04 -5.33
C MET A 26 19.81 -14.43 -4.68
N THR A 27 19.68 -14.51 -3.35
CA THR A 27 19.55 -15.81 -2.65
C THR A 27 18.27 -16.56 -3.01
N ASP A 28 17.21 -15.85 -3.38
CA ASP A 28 15.91 -16.44 -3.74
C ASP A 28 15.79 -16.84 -5.23
N LYS A 29 16.83 -16.66 -6.06
CA LYS A 29 16.81 -16.89 -7.53
C LYS A 29 16.70 -18.34 -8.00
N GLY A 30 16.15 -19.23 -7.20
CA GLY A 30 15.88 -20.62 -7.60
C GLY A 30 14.94 -20.78 -8.81
N SER A 31 14.28 -19.72 -9.29
CA SER A 31 13.13 -19.82 -10.22
C SER A 31 13.27 -19.13 -11.59
N GLY A 32 14.39 -18.46 -11.91
CA GLY A 32 14.56 -17.83 -13.24
C GLY A 32 13.68 -16.59 -13.47
N GLU A 33 13.38 -15.85 -12.39
CA GLU A 33 12.44 -14.73 -12.40
C GLU A 33 12.88 -13.54 -13.28
N VAL A 34 11.89 -12.91 -13.92
CA VAL A 34 12.01 -11.76 -14.82
C VAL A 34 12.58 -10.55 -14.07
N THR A 35 13.37 -9.73 -14.76
CA THR A 35 14.04 -8.54 -14.21
C THR A 35 13.09 -7.55 -13.52
N SER A 36 11.82 -7.48 -13.91
CA SER A 36 10.80 -6.65 -13.26
C SER A 36 10.47 -7.13 -11.85
N GLY A 37 10.28 -8.44 -11.66
CA GLY A 37 9.99 -9.03 -10.34
C GLY A 37 11.13 -8.79 -9.34
N GLN A 38 12.37 -8.84 -9.80
CA GLN A 38 13.55 -8.55 -8.96
C GLN A 38 13.59 -7.09 -8.51
N GLN A 39 13.18 -6.15 -9.36
CA GLN A 39 13.12 -4.73 -8.99
C GLN A 39 12.03 -4.49 -7.94
N GLU A 40 10.85 -5.07 -8.15
CA GLU A 40 9.75 -4.98 -7.18
C GLU A 40 10.15 -5.60 -5.83
N LEU A 41 10.78 -6.77 -5.83
CA LEU A 41 11.26 -7.43 -4.61
C LEU A 41 12.34 -6.61 -3.92
N GLN A 42 13.29 -6.02 -4.67
CA GLN A 42 14.28 -5.11 -4.10
C GLN A 42 13.63 -3.91 -3.42
N GLN A 43 12.59 -3.33 -4.02
CA GLN A 43 11.85 -2.22 -3.43
C GLN A 43 11.12 -2.64 -2.16
N LYS A 44 10.45 -3.80 -2.16
CA LYS A 44 9.76 -4.39 -1.00
C LYS A 44 10.72 -4.65 0.16
N VAL A 45 11.89 -5.23 -0.10
CA VAL A 45 12.92 -5.49 0.93
C VAL A 45 13.53 -4.18 1.42
N PHE A 46 13.76 -3.21 0.54
CA PHE A 46 14.39 -1.94 0.92
C PHE A 46 13.49 -1.13 1.85
N HIS A 47 12.23 -0.93 1.48
CA HIS A 47 11.27 -0.10 2.22
C HIS A 47 10.48 -0.83 3.29
N GLY A 48 10.49 -2.16 3.24
CA GLY A 48 9.57 -3.01 4.00
C GLY A 48 8.24 -3.16 3.28
N SER A 49 7.67 -4.35 3.36
CA SER A 49 6.29 -4.62 2.96
C SER A 49 5.76 -5.81 3.75
N ALA A 50 4.47 -6.13 3.62
CA ALA A 50 3.94 -7.37 4.18
C ALA A 50 4.79 -8.57 3.73
N GLY A 51 5.27 -9.36 4.69
CA GLY A 51 6.13 -10.52 4.46
C GLY A 51 7.64 -10.22 4.31
N TYR A 52 8.06 -8.96 4.20
CA TYR A 52 9.47 -8.58 4.01
C TYR A 52 9.93 -7.56 5.06
N ALA A 53 10.96 -7.93 5.82
CA ALA A 53 11.60 -7.00 6.75
C ALA A 53 12.28 -5.86 5.99
N SER A 54 12.07 -4.64 6.48
CA SER A 54 12.65 -3.42 5.91
C SER A 54 14.15 -3.34 6.19
N ALA A 55 14.96 -3.24 5.14
CA ALA A 55 16.39 -3.00 5.26
C ALA A 55 16.69 -1.63 5.88
N LEU A 56 15.87 -0.62 5.59
CA LEU A 56 15.96 0.71 6.19
C LEU A 56 15.78 0.65 7.71
N ASP A 57 14.73 -0.02 8.17
CA ASP A 57 14.43 -0.10 9.61
C ASP A 57 15.51 -0.93 10.32
N THR A 58 15.96 -2.03 9.72
CA THR A 58 17.07 -2.84 10.25
C THR A 58 18.35 -2.00 10.43
N PHE A 59 18.64 -1.08 9.51
CA PHE A 59 19.80 -0.19 9.59
C PHE A 59 19.63 0.93 10.62
N ILE A 60 18.49 1.61 10.59
CA ILE A 60 18.16 2.71 11.51
C ILE A 60 18.12 2.21 12.96
N GLU A 61 17.66 0.99 13.20
CA GLU A 61 17.67 0.36 14.52
C GLU A 61 19.04 -0.23 14.92
N GLY A 62 20.03 -0.19 14.02
CA GLY A 62 21.36 -0.76 14.26
C GLY A 62 21.31 -2.26 14.56
N LYS A 63 20.50 -3.03 13.82
CA LYS A 63 20.33 -4.48 13.98
C LYS A 63 21.15 -5.26 12.95
N GLY A 64 21.41 -6.53 13.25
CA GLY A 64 22.13 -7.44 12.34
C GLY A 64 23.52 -6.92 11.97
N TYR A 65 23.83 -6.95 10.67
CA TYR A 65 25.12 -6.50 10.12
C TYR A 65 25.48 -5.06 10.49
N TYR A 66 24.48 -4.21 10.76
CA TYR A 66 24.67 -2.78 10.98
C TYR A 66 24.97 -2.44 12.43
N ALA A 67 24.78 -3.38 13.37
CA ALA A 67 25.05 -3.14 14.79
C ALA A 67 26.50 -2.67 15.05
N SER A 68 27.44 -3.17 14.25
CA SER A 68 28.86 -2.82 14.38
C SER A 68 29.24 -1.46 13.81
N LEU A 69 28.38 -0.81 13.01
CA LEU A 69 28.61 0.54 12.48
C LEU A 69 28.34 1.64 13.51
N PHE A 70 27.60 1.32 14.56
CA PHE A 70 27.15 2.29 15.53
C PHE A 70 27.74 2.01 16.92
N ASP A 71 28.10 3.09 17.61
CA ASP A 71 28.28 3.09 19.05
C ASP A 71 26.94 3.37 19.72
N ARG A 72 26.63 2.58 20.76
CA ARG A 72 25.42 2.78 21.56
C ARG A 72 25.74 3.70 22.72
N THR A 73 25.20 4.91 22.70
CA THR A 73 25.37 5.88 23.78
C THR A 73 24.06 6.06 24.57
N PRO A 74 24.10 6.28 25.89
CA PRO A 74 22.90 6.56 26.68
C PRO A 74 22.14 7.77 26.12
N ILE A 75 20.80 7.75 26.17
CA ILE A 75 19.99 8.88 25.73
C ILE A 75 20.29 10.13 26.57
N GLU A 76 20.63 11.22 25.89
CA GLU A 76 20.75 12.54 26.49
C GLU A 76 19.38 13.22 26.53
N ASN A 77 19.06 13.90 27.63
CA ASN A 77 17.80 14.62 27.79
C ASN A 77 17.64 15.72 26.73
N ASN A 78 16.42 15.90 26.23
CA ASN A 78 16.04 16.97 25.29
C ASN A 78 16.78 16.96 23.94
N ARG A 79 17.24 15.80 23.48
CA ARG A 79 17.89 15.66 22.18
C ARG A 79 16.88 15.38 21.07
N GLU A 80 17.14 15.93 19.87
CA GLU A 80 16.31 15.72 18.68
C GLU A 80 16.15 14.22 18.37
N GLY A 81 14.95 13.81 17.95
CA GLY A 81 14.66 12.41 17.60
C GLY A 81 14.47 11.45 18.77
N ASN A 82 14.60 11.90 20.04
CA ASN A 82 14.40 11.04 21.21
C ASN A 82 13.02 10.34 21.23
N GLN A 83 11.98 10.99 20.72
CA GLN A 83 10.62 10.45 20.64
C GLN A 83 10.53 9.19 19.73
N GLU A 84 11.42 9.08 18.74
CA GLU A 84 11.41 7.99 17.75
C GLU A 84 12.29 6.80 18.20
N ARG A 85 13.14 7.00 19.22
CA ARG A 85 14.09 5.99 19.72
C ARG A 85 13.42 5.01 20.68
N GLN A 86 13.04 3.84 20.18
CA GLN A 86 12.40 2.80 20.99
C GLN A 86 13.38 2.04 21.92
N SER A 87 14.68 2.07 21.63
CA SER A 87 15.65 1.14 22.22
C SER A 87 16.32 1.63 23.51
N GLY A 88 16.03 2.86 23.95
CA GLY A 88 16.63 3.43 25.17
C GLY A 88 18.11 3.85 25.05
N TYR A 89 18.65 3.88 23.83
CA TYR A 89 19.99 4.37 23.52
C TYR A 89 20.00 5.15 22.20
N MET A 90 21.00 6.00 22.04
CA MET A 90 21.34 6.65 20.77
C MET A 90 22.31 5.79 19.97
N LEU A 91 22.20 5.85 18.65
CA LEU A 91 23.09 5.15 17.72
C LEU A 91 23.99 6.18 17.04
N GLU A 92 25.24 6.27 17.47
CA GLU A 92 26.25 7.16 16.92
C GLU A 92 27.06 6.42 15.84
N LEU A 93 27.12 6.95 14.63
CA LEU A 93 27.92 6.37 13.55
C LEU A 93 29.41 6.47 13.90
N LYS A 94 30.11 5.34 13.90
CA LYS A 94 31.55 5.27 14.23
C LYS A 94 32.41 6.14 13.31
N ASP A 95 33.53 6.62 13.86
CA ASP A 95 34.47 7.49 13.15
C ASP A 95 35.06 6.86 11.88
N ILE A 96 35.35 5.55 11.91
CA ILE A 96 35.81 4.81 10.73
C ILE A 96 34.77 4.82 9.60
N ALA A 97 33.48 4.87 9.93
CA ALA A 97 32.41 4.96 8.94
C ALA A 97 32.17 6.40 8.47
N SER A 98 32.25 7.40 9.36
CA SER A 98 32.03 8.80 9.00
C SER A 98 33.24 9.47 8.31
N CYS A 99 34.44 8.90 8.49
CA CYS A 99 35.73 9.49 8.12
C CYS A 99 35.93 10.89 8.72
N ASN A 100 35.33 11.17 9.89
CA ASN A 100 35.36 12.47 10.53
C ASN A 100 35.19 12.36 12.05
N GLU A 101 36.32 12.27 12.77
CA GLU A 101 36.37 12.19 14.25
C GLU A 101 35.81 13.44 14.95
N ALA A 102 35.75 14.58 14.25
CA ALA A 102 35.29 15.84 14.85
C ALA A 102 33.77 15.94 14.96
N VAL A 103 33.00 15.10 14.26
CA VAL A 103 31.54 15.21 14.20
C VAL A 103 30.89 13.85 14.43
N LYS A 104 30.12 13.76 15.50
CA LYS A 104 29.26 12.62 15.79
C LYS A 104 27.96 12.72 15.00
N TYR A 105 27.65 11.67 14.25
CA TYR A 105 26.39 11.58 13.52
C TYR A 105 25.47 10.58 14.20
N VAL A 106 24.29 11.02 14.62
CA VAL A 106 23.37 10.19 15.40
C VAL A 106 22.10 9.95 14.61
N VAL A 107 21.60 8.72 14.65
CA VAL A 107 20.34 8.36 13.99
C VAL A 107 19.19 9.17 14.59
N TYR A 108 18.28 9.62 13.73
CA TYR A 108 17.17 10.53 14.01
C TYR A 108 17.56 12.00 14.29
N GLU A 109 18.81 12.39 14.04
CA GLU A 109 19.26 13.79 14.18
C GLU A 109 19.70 14.38 12.85
N ARG A 110 19.48 15.68 12.68
CA ARG A 110 20.05 16.48 11.57
C ARG A 110 19.74 15.92 10.17
N GLY A 111 18.66 15.16 10.00
CA GLY A 111 18.32 14.52 8.73
C GLY A 111 18.96 13.14 8.51
N PHE A 112 19.59 12.53 9.53
CA PHE A 112 19.92 11.11 9.52
C PHE A 112 18.69 10.27 9.92
N THR A 113 17.62 10.39 9.13
CA THR A 113 16.33 9.74 9.38
C THR A 113 16.03 8.67 8.35
N ARG A 114 15.02 7.86 8.63
CA ARG A 114 14.51 6.84 7.72
C ARG A 114 14.08 7.44 6.38
N GLU A 115 13.35 8.56 6.41
CA GLU A 115 12.80 9.25 5.23
C GLU A 115 13.92 9.77 4.33
N ALA A 116 14.97 10.33 4.95
CA ALA A 116 16.13 10.80 4.22
C ALA A 116 16.82 9.63 3.50
N LEU A 117 16.98 8.48 4.14
CA LEU A 117 17.56 7.30 3.49
C LEU A 117 16.67 6.72 2.38
N ALA A 118 15.34 6.75 2.56
CA ALA A 118 14.37 6.19 1.62
C ALA A 118 14.29 6.95 0.28
N LYS A 119 14.67 8.24 0.27
CA LYS A 119 14.51 9.14 -0.89
C LYS A 119 15.84 9.51 -1.53
N ASN A 120 15.82 9.94 -2.79
CA ASN A 120 16.92 10.59 -3.48
C ASN A 120 16.43 11.93 -4.04
N GLY A 121 16.74 13.01 -3.33
CA GLY A 121 15.99 14.25 -3.48
C GLY A 121 14.58 14.08 -2.94
N GLU A 122 13.56 14.41 -3.74
CA GLU A 122 12.15 14.32 -3.33
C GLU A 122 11.52 12.94 -3.63
N LYS A 123 12.16 12.14 -4.48
CA LYS A 123 11.61 10.86 -4.97
C LYS A 123 12.07 9.69 -4.13
N GLU A 124 11.19 8.75 -3.86
CA GLU A 124 11.55 7.47 -3.24
C GLU A 124 12.44 6.63 -4.15
N LEU A 125 13.30 5.82 -3.53
CA LEU A 125 14.16 4.90 -4.27
C LEU A 125 13.35 3.73 -4.83
N GLU A 126 13.14 3.74 -6.14
CA GLU A 126 12.56 2.62 -6.87
C GLU A 126 13.53 1.43 -7.00
N GLY A 127 12.99 0.22 -7.21
CA GLY A 127 13.76 -1.02 -7.38
C GLY A 127 14.87 -0.95 -8.42
N ARG A 128 14.63 -0.27 -9.54
CA ARG A 128 15.66 -0.05 -10.57
C ARG A 128 16.85 0.75 -10.02
N ASN A 129 16.60 1.84 -9.31
CA ASN A 129 17.64 2.70 -8.74
C ASN A 129 18.45 1.95 -7.68
N ILE A 130 17.78 1.14 -6.85
CA ILE A 130 18.40 0.25 -5.86
C ILE A 130 19.34 -0.74 -6.56
N GLY A 131 18.86 -1.44 -7.60
CA GLY A 131 19.66 -2.39 -8.37
C GLY A 131 20.90 -1.76 -9.04
N GLU A 132 20.76 -0.57 -9.61
CA GLU A 132 21.86 0.19 -10.23
C GLU A 132 22.92 0.60 -9.19
N ARG A 133 22.50 1.12 -8.02
CA ARG A 133 23.39 1.46 -6.90
C ARG A 133 24.15 0.26 -6.36
N ALA A 134 23.44 -0.86 -6.17
CA ALA A 134 24.05 -2.10 -5.75
C ALA A 134 25.12 -2.56 -6.76
N ALA A 135 24.84 -2.46 -8.07
CA ALA A 135 25.80 -2.85 -9.10
C ALA A 135 27.08 -2.00 -9.10
N VAL A 136 26.96 -0.68 -8.91
CA VAL A 136 28.12 0.22 -8.81
C VAL A 136 28.92 -0.09 -7.55
N SER A 137 28.24 -0.24 -6.41
CA SER A 137 28.88 -0.54 -5.13
C SER A 137 29.63 -1.88 -5.16
N LEU A 138 29.04 -2.90 -5.79
CA LEU A 138 29.68 -4.21 -6.00
C LEU A 138 30.92 -4.13 -6.89
N ALA A 139 30.86 -3.33 -7.97
CA ALA A 139 32.00 -3.16 -8.86
C ALA A 139 33.18 -2.50 -8.12
N ASN A 140 32.91 -1.46 -7.35
CA ASN A 140 33.93 -0.75 -6.57
C ASN A 140 34.42 -1.58 -5.38
N TYR A 141 33.55 -2.34 -4.73
CA TYR A 141 33.93 -3.30 -3.68
C TYR A 141 34.98 -4.28 -4.20
N ARG A 142 34.79 -4.86 -5.39
CA ARG A 142 35.77 -5.77 -6.00
C ARG A 142 37.11 -5.10 -6.31
N LEU A 143 37.12 -3.81 -6.64
CA LEU A 143 38.36 -3.04 -6.82
C LEU A 143 39.03 -2.78 -5.46
N ALA A 144 38.25 -2.43 -4.45
CA ALA A 144 38.72 -2.22 -3.08
C ALA A 144 39.35 -3.50 -2.50
N LEU A 145 38.81 -4.69 -2.82
CA LEU A 145 39.41 -5.97 -2.43
C LEU A 145 40.82 -6.16 -2.99
N LYS A 146 41.07 -5.79 -4.24
CA LYS A 146 42.42 -5.89 -4.83
C LYS A 146 43.43 -5.07 -4.05
N PHE A 147 43.07 -3.83 -3.71
CA PHE A 147 43.93 -2.97 -2.89
C PHE A 147 44.05 -3.46 -1.45
N HIS A 148 43.01 -4.08 -0.89
CA HIS A 148 43.10 -4.73 0.41
C HIS A 148 44.13 -5.88 0.37
N ASP A 149 44.08 -6.74 -0.66
CA ASP A 149 45.00 -7.87 -0.80
C ASP A 149 46.45 -7.41 -1.03
N GLU A 150 46.65 -6.29 -1.73
CA GLU A 150 47.96 -5.62 -1.84
C GLU A 150 48.49 -5.15 -0.48
N TYR A 151 47.60 -4.64 0.39
CA TYR A 151 47.97 -4.16 1.73
C TYR A 151 48.18 -5.29 2.75
N CYS A 152 47.32 -6.32 2.69
CA CYS A 152 47.31 -7.49 3.57
C CYS A 152 47.50 -8.76 2.75
N PRO A 153 48.70 -9.01 2.19
CA PRO A 153 48.95 -10.26 1.49
C PRO A 153 48.69 -11.43 2.43
N GLN A 154 47.92 -12.42 1.96
CA GLN A 154 47.45 -13.58 2.74
C GLN A 154 46.41 -13.27 3.84
N GLY A 155 45.76 -12.10 3.80
CA GLY A 155 44.68 -11.74 4.73
C GLY A 155 45.15 -11.50 6.17
N LYS A 156 46.47 -11.36 6.37
CA LYS A 156 47.06 -10.96 7.66
C LYS A 156 47.40 -9.48 7.59
N LEU A 157 46.83 -8.71 8.53
CA LEU A 157 47.26 -7.33 8.74
C LEU A 157 48.76 -7.32 9.09
N PRO A 158 49.56 -6.43 8.50
CA PRO A 158 50.94 -6.23 8.91
C PRO A 158 51.02 -5.99 10.43
N SER A 159 52.04 -6.51 11.11
CA SER A 159 52.16 -6.41 12.56
C SER A 159 52.02 -4.97 13.05
N GLY A 160 51.11 -4.74 14.00
CA GLY A 160 50.85 -3.41 14.57
C GLY A 160 49.93 -2.50 13.73
N LYS A 161 49.37 -3.01 12.62
CA LYS A 161 48.39 -2.29 11.80
C LYS A 161 46.97 -2.68 12.14
N SER A 162 46.08 -1.68 12.17
CA SER A 162 44.67 -1.84 12.49
C SER A 162 43.81 -1.92 11.23
N LEU A 163 42.51 -2.19 11.39
CA LEU A 163 41.56 -2.16 10.27
C LEU A 163 41.48 -0.76 9.65
N GLU A 164 41.56 0.28 10.48
CA GLU A 164 41.57 1.68 10.09
C GLU A 164 42.73 1.99 9.12
N ASP A 165 43.92 1.43 9.36
CA ASP A 165 45.07 1.59 8.47
C ASP A 165 44.80 0.97 7.08
N ALA A 166 44.24 -0.24 7.04
CA ALA A 166 43.90 -0.92 5.80
C ALA A 166 42.80 -0.18 5.03
N VAL A 167 41.77 0.28 5.74
CA VAL A 167 40.68 1.07 5.18
C VAL A 167 41.20 2.40 4.61
N LEU A 168 42.11 3.08 5.31
CA LEU A 168 42.74 4.31 4.85
C LEU A 168 43.55 4.07 3.55
N TYR A 169 44.39 3.03 3.53
CA TYR A 169 45.16 2.65 2.34
C TYR A 169 44.25 2.38 1.14
N VAL A 170 43.20 1.58 1.32
CA VAL A 170 42.25 1.27 0.24
C VAL A 170 41.53 2.53 -0.25
N ARG A 171 41.14 3.44 0.65
CA ARG A 171 40.53 4.72 0.26
C ARG A 171 41.49 5.56 -0.59
N GLN A 172 42.76 5.65 -0.21
CA GLN A 172 43.78 6.40 -0.95
C GLN A 172 43.97 5.83 -2.37
N LYS A 173 44.11 4.51 -2.50
CA LYS A 173 44.22 3.84 -3.81
C LYS A 173 42.97 4.01 -4.66
N MET A 174 41.78 3.85 -4.05
CA MET A 174 40.49 4.05 -4.72
C MET A 174 40.29 5.51 -5.16
N TYR A 175 40.76 6.50 -4.40
CA TYR A 175 40.73 7.92 -4.75
C TYR A 175 41.50 8.17 -6.05
N VAL A 176 42.77 7.76 -6.08
CA VAL A 176 43.64 7.92 -7.26
C VAL A 176 43.03 7.24 -8.47
N LEU A 177 42.57 5.99 -8.31
CA LEU A 177 41.99 5.22 -9.41
C LEU A 177 40.69 5.85 -9.94
N LEU A 178 39.73 6.20 -9.07
CA LEU A 178 38.41 6.66 -9.49
C LEU A 178 38.37 8.13 -9.93
N LYS A 179 39.23 8.99 -9.39
CA LYS A 179 39.36 10.38 -9.85
C LYS A 179 40.22 10.49 -11.12
N GLY A 180 41.24 9.64 -11.25
CA GLY A 180 42.03 9.53 -12.48
C GLY A 180 41.28 8.83 -13.63
N ALA A 181 40.36 7.92 -13.31
CA ALA A 181 39.50 7.29 -14.32
C ALA A 181 38.44 8.28 -14.80
N LYS A 182 38.69 8.91 -15.96
CA LYS A 182 37.66 9.61 -16.75
C LYS A 182 36.40 8.74 -16.75
N SER A 183 35.29 9.21 -16.18
CA SER A 183 34.04 8.45 -16.09
C SER A 183 33.56 8.08 -17.50
N LYS A 184 33.96 6.89 -17.98
CA LYS A 184 33.67 6.41 -19.34
C LYS A 184 32.18 6.11 -19.57
N ARG A 185 31.32 6.32 -18.56
CA ARG A 185 29.90 5.97 -18.62
C ARG A 185 28.98 7.06 -19.15
N SER A 186 29.47 8.29 -19.31
CA SER A 186 28.68 9.27 -20.06
C SER A 186 28.90 9.07 -21.56
N ASN A 187 27.98 8.36 -22.21
CA ASN A 187 27.80 8.40 -23.66
C ASN A 187 27.40 9.80 -24.17
N SER A 188 27.49 10.88 -23.37
CA SER A 188 27.35 12.24 -23.85
C SER A 188 28.55 12.60 -24.74
N ARG A 189 28.36 12.37 -26.04
CA ARG A 189 29.22 12.72 -27.19
C ARG A 189 29.73 14.18 -27.27
N ARG A 190 29.62 15.02 -26.24
CA ARG A 190 29.88 16.45 -26.38
C ARG A 190 30.50 17.05 -25.12
N SER A 191 31.81 16.95 -25.01
CA SER A 191 32.65 18.14 -24.85
C SER A 191 34.11 17.75 -25.04
N ASN A 192 34.75 18.33 -26.05
CA ASN A 192 36.21 18.38 -26.21
C ASN A 192 36.82 19.31 -25.14
N ALA A 193 36.39 19.20 -23.88
CA ALA A 193 37.05 19.88 -22.79
C ALA A 193 38.41 19.18 -22.61
N LYS A 194 39.48 19.87 -22.99
CA LYS A 194 40.86 19.57 -22.61
C LYS A 194 40.94 19.62 -21.08
N ASN A 195 40.38 18.61 -20.41
CA ASN A 195 40.73 18.33 -19.03
C ASN A 195 42.17 17.85 -19.09
N THR A 196 43.07 18.77 -18.77
CA THR A 196 44.43 18.48 -18.34
C THR A 196 44.38 17.28 -17.42
N GLU A 197 45.16 16.27 -17.75
CA GLU A 197 45.33 15.06 -16.94
C GLU A 197 46.01 15.48 -15.63
N LYS A 198 45.22 16.00 -14.69
CA LYS A 198 45.70 16.21 -13.35
C LYS A 198 45.93 14.82 -12.76
N GLU A 199 47.20 14.46 -12.60
CA GLU A 199 47.58 13.29 -11.82
C GLU A 199 47.18 13.55 -10.38
N TYR A 200 46.30 12.69 -9.85
CA TYR A 200 45.89 12.73 -8.46
C TYR A 200 46.83 11.82 -7.68
N THR A 201 47.41 12.32 -6.59
CA THR A 201 48.24 11.52 -5.69
C THR A 201 47.43 11.10 -4.46
N GLU A 202 47.92 10.09 -3.74
CA GLU A 202 47.28 9.56 -2.52
C GLU A 202 47.20 10.61 -1.40
N GLU A 203 48.18 11.52 -1.35
CA GLU A 203 48.28 12.62 -0.38
C GLU A 203 47.24 13.73 -0.63
N GLU A 204 46.76 13.87 -1.87
CA GLU A 204 45.70 14.83 -2.23
C GLU A 204 44.30 14.36 -1.82
N MET A 205 44.15 13.12 -1.30
CA MET A 205 42.86 12.58 -0.91
C MET A 205 42.24 13.42 0.23
N PRO A 206 41.03 13.99 0.03
CA PRO A 206 40.34 14.69 1.12
C PRO A 206 40.07 13.76 2.30
N ALA A 207 40.22 14.25 3.54
CA ALA A 207 39.99 13.45 4.75
C ALA A 207 38.59 12.79 4.79
N LYS A 208 37.58 13.46 4.23
CA LYS A 208 36.18 12.98 4.17
C LYS A 208 35.84 12.20 2.89
N TYR A 209 36.83 11.85 2.06
CA TYR A 209 36.59 11.16 0.80
C TYR A 209 36.08 9.73 1.00
N MET A 210 34.99 9.37 0.31
CA MET A 210 34.47 8.01 0.24
C MET A 210 34.21 7.66 -1.22
N PHE A 211 34.59 6.45 -1.62
CA PHE A 211 34.20 5.90 -2.92
C PHE A 211 32.82 5.23 -2.81
N SER A 212 32.08 5.12 -3.92
CA SER A 212 30.78 4.46 -3.90
C SER A 212 30.90 2.98 -3.56
N GLY A 213 30.29 2.53 -2.46
CA GLY A 213 30.47 1.18 -1.92
C GLY A 213 31.51 1.11 -0.79
N TYR A 214 31.92 2.26 -0.24
CA TYR A 214 32.79 2.34 0.93
C TYR A 214 32.17 1.62 2.13
N PHE A 215 30.89 1.88 2.44
CA PHE A 215 30.21 1.19 3.54
C PHE A 215 30.08 -0.32 3.29
N THR A 216 29.90 -0.71 2.03
CA THR A 216 29.88 -2.13 1.64
C THR A 216 31.21 -2.80 1.94
N TYR A 217 32.32 -2.16 1.60
CA TYR A 217 33.66 -2.63 1.91
C TYR A 217 33.95 -2.62 3.42
N LEU A 218 33.56 -1.58 4.15
CA LEU A 218 33.77 -1.48 5.59
C LEU A 218 32.99 -2.57 6.35
N LEU A 219 31.74 -2.82 5.99
CA LEU A 219 30.88 -3.81 6.62
C LEU A 219 31.33 -5.24 6.30
N TRP A 220 31.50 -5.55 5.01
CA TRP A 220 31.58 -6.93 4.50
C TRP A 220 32.89 -7.20 3.73
N GLY A 221 33.88 -6.33 3.83
CA GLY A 221 35.23 -6.58 3.33
C GLY A 221 35.98 -7.62 4.18
N PRO A 222 37.22 -7.95 3.81
CA PRO A 222 38.06 -8.82 4.62
C PRO A 222 38.31 -8.12 5.96
N LYS A 223 38.01 -8.80 7.07
CA LYS A 223 38.00 -8.22 8.43
C LYS A 223 37.01 -7.06 8.60
N GLY A 224 35.96 -7.00 7.77
CA GLY A 224 34.91 -6.00 7.87
C GLY A 224 34.21 -6.04 9.22
N VAL A 225 33.66 -4.89 9.63
CA VAL A 225 33.13 -4.70 10.98
C VAL A 225 31.92 -5.59 11.30
N SER A 226 31.21 -6.10 10.29
CA SER A 226 30.03 -6.95 10.51
C SER A 226 30.40 -8.38 10.93
N GLY A 227 31.65 -8.82 10.70
CA GLY A 227 32.10 -10.18 10.96
C GLY A 227 31.55 -11.26 10.01
N GLU A 228 30.63 -10.89 9.12
CA GLU A 228 29.98 -11.78 8.15
C GLU A 228 30.15 -11.22 6.73
N THR A 229 30.04 -12.07 5.70
CA THR A 229 30.14 -11.66 4.30
C THR A 229 28.86 -12.02 3.57
N LEU A 230 28.26 -11.05 2.87
CA LEU A 230 27.08 -11.31 2.05
C LEU A 230 27.38 -12.29 0.91
N SER A 231 26.39 -13.09 0.52
CA SER A 231 26.57 -14.14 -0.50
C SER A 231 27.04 -13.58 -1.84
N CYS A 232 26.53 -12.41 -2.24
CA CYS A 232 26.86 -11.74 -3.48
C CYS A 232 28.24 -11.05 -3.48
N LEU A 233 28.89 -10.97 -2.30
CA LEU A 233 30.22 -10.40 -2.11
C LEU A 233 31.32 -11.45 -2.02
N SER A 234 30.99 -12.69 -1.64
CA SER A 234 31.96 -13.78 -1.56
C SER A 234 32.55 -14.11 -2.94
N VAL A 235 33.88 -14.09 -3.05
CA VAL A 235 34.61 -14.35 -4.30
C VAL A 235 34.49 -15.83 -4.70
N ASP A 236 34.60 -16.73 -3.72
CA ASP A 236 34.61 -18.18 -3.92
C ASP A 236 33.33 -18.88 -3.41
N GLY A 237 32.41 -18.13 -2.82
CA GLY A 237 31.27 -18.69 -2.09
C GLY A 237 31.69 -19.42 -0.79
N THR A 238 32.94 -19.28 -0.38
CA THR A 238 33.45 -19.66 0.94
C THR A 238 32.82 -18.74 2.00
N ASP A 239 32.53 -19.30 3.16
CA ASP A 239 31.90 -18.62 4.31
C ASP A 239 30.47 -18.09 4.09
N VAL A 240 29.85 -18.37 2.94
CA VAL A 240 28.43 -18.13 2.73
C VAL A 240 27.65 -19.32 3.29
N PRO A 241 26.75 -19.13 4.29
CA PRO A 241 25.90 -20.21 4.77
C PRO A 241 25.01 -20.71 3.63
N LYS A 242 25.38 -21.86 3.05
CA LYS A 242 24.63 -22.49 1.97
C LYS A 242 23.32 -23.04 2.54
N VAL A 243 22.25 -22.26 2.43
CA VAL A 243 20.91 -22.77 2.71
C VAL A 243 20.60 -23.83 1.66
N GLY A 244 20.45 -25.09 2.09
CA GLY A 244 20.11 -26.17 1.17
C GLY A 244 18.77 -25.90 0.48
N ARG A 245 18.62 -26.29 -0.79
CA ARG A 245 17.38 -26.10 -1.57
C ARG A 245 16.12 -26.60 -0.83
N ALA A 246 16.25 -27.68 -0.04
CA ALA A 246 15.17 -28.21 0.77
C ALA A 246 14.73 -27.24 1.89
N ALA A 247 15.68 -26.60 2.58
CA ALA A 247 15.41 -25.61 3.60
C ALA A 247 14.79 -24.33 3.01
N SER A 248 15.28 -23.87 1.85
CA SER A 248 14.67 -22.75 1.12
C SER A 248 13.22 -23.06 0.73
N ARG A 249 12.95 -24.25 0.17
CA ARG A 249 11.58 -24.69 -0.14
C ARG A 249 10.68 -24.78 1.10
N GLN A 250 11.20 -25.24 2.23
CA GLN A 250 10.44 -25.26 3.48
C GLN A 250 10.12 -23.85 3.99
N LYS A 251 11.08 -22.91 3.91
CA LYS A 251 10.82 -21.50 4.24
C LYS A 251 9.77 -20.89 3.30
N GLU A 252 9.89 -21.11 2.00
CA GLU A 252 8.92 -20.61 1.01
C GLU A 252 7.52 -21.22 1.24
N LEU A 253 7.44 -22.51 1.55
CA LEU A 253 6.18 -23.16 1.91
C LEU A 253 5.58 -22.60 3.20
N LYS A 254 6.41 -22.28 4.21
CA LYS A 254 5.98 -21.64 5.46
C LYS A 254 5.51 -20.21 5.24
N ILE A 255 6.22 -19.43 4.41
CA ILE A 255 5.80 -18.07 4.03
C ILE A 255 4.47 -18.14 3.29
N LYS A 256 4.36 -18.99 2.26
CA LYS A 256 3.09 -19.20 1.53
C LYS A 256 1.97 -19.75 2.41
N ALA A 257 2.29 -20.51 3.44
CA ALA A 257 1.31 -21.00 4.41
C ALA A 257 0.88 -19.89 5.38
N ALA A 258 1.81 -19.04 5.83
CA ALA A 258 1.53 -17.87 6.65
C ALA A 258 0.74 -16.81 5.88
N GLU A 259 1.07 -16.54 4.61
CA GLU A 259 0.28 -15.70 3.71
C GLU A 259 -1.16 -16.22 3.59
N ARG A 260 -1.33 -17.54 3.40
CA ARG A 260 -2.64 -18.19 3.38
C ARG A 260 -3.37 -18.10 4.73
N ALA A 261 -2.65 -18.28 5.84
CA ALA A 261 -3.24 -18.25 7.19
C ALA A 261 -3.58 -16.82 7.66
N SER A 262 -2.86 -15.81 7.16
CA SER A 262 -3.09 -14.41 7.51
C SER A 262 -4.36 -13.83 6.89
N ASP A 263 -4.99 -14.54 5.94
CA ASP A 263 -6.20 -14.13 5.21
C ASP A 263 -6.13 -12.74 4.53
N ILE A 264 -4.94 -12.13 4.49
CA ILE A 264 -4.63 -10.86 3.81
C ILE A 264 -4.83 -11.00 2.28
N GLY A 265 -4.97 -12.23 1.77
CA GLY A 265 -5.31 -12.53 0.37
C GLY A 265 -6.78 -12.87 0.09
N GLY A 266 -7.68 -12.79 1.08
CA GLY A 266 -9.10 -13.06 0.91
C GLY A 266 -9.37 -14.50 0.43
N THR A 267 -9.12 -15.46 1.32
CA THR A 267 -9.59 -16.84 1.17
C THR A 267 -10.71 -17.13 2.16
N GLY A 268 -11.79 -16.35 2.04
CA GLY A 268 -13.11 -16.95 2.20
C GLY A 268 -13.26 -18.16 1.26
N PRO A 269 -14.23 -19.07 1.47
CA PRO A 269 -14.37 -20.38 0.81
C PRO A 269 -14.66 -20.34 -0.72
N TYR A 270 -14.20 -19.31 -1.42
CA TYR A 270 -14.39 -19.10 -2.84
C TYR A 270 -13.25 -19.69 -3.66
N HIS A 271 -13.64 -20.51 -4.63
CA HIS A 271 -12.82 -21.34 -5.49
C HIS A 271 -11.61 -20.62 -6.11
N ARG A 272 -10.46 -21.31 -6.10
CA ARG A 272 -9.28 -20.97 -6.92
C ARG A 272 -9.72 -20.79 -8.38
N GLY A 273 -9.48 -19.60 -8.96
CA GLY A 273 -9.57 -19.38 -10.41
C GLY A 273 -10.21 -18.09 -10.87
N VAL A 274 -10.89 -17.34 -10.01
CA VAL A 274 -11.53 -16.07 -10.41
C VAL A 274 -10.51 -14.93 -10.33
N ALA A 275 -10.22 -14.27 -11.46
CA ALA A 275 -9.25 -13.18 -11.50
C ALA A 275 -9.72 -12.01 -10.64
N ILE A 276 -8.78 -11.22 -10.08
CA ILE A 276 -9.12 -10.02 -9.27
C ILE A 276 -10.04 -9.07 -10.03
N LYS A 277 -9.85 -8.95 -11.36
CA LYS A 277 -10.71 -8.14 -12.24
C LYS A 277 -12.16 -8.63 -12.27
N ASP A 278 -12.37 -9.94 -12.26
CA ASP A 278 -13.70 -10.53 -12.27
C ASP A 278 -14.39 -10.32 -10.92
N LYS A 279 -13.63 -10.42 -9.81
CA LYS A 279 -14.14 -10.10 -8.47
C LYS A 279 -14.56 -8.64 -8.37
N PHE A 280 -13.74 -7.73 -8.89
CA PHE A 280 -14.07 -6.30 -8.97
C PHE A 280 -15.32 -6.06 -9.82
N ALA A 281 -15.42 -6.71 -10.98
CA ALA A 281 -16.61 -6.61 -11.83
C ALA A 281 -17.87 -7.11 -11.12
N CYS A 282 -17.82 -8.23 -10.42
CA CYS A 282 -18.93 -8.74 -9.62
C CYS A 282 -19.33 -7.78 -8.49
N ALA A 283 -18.36 -7.23 -7.76
CA ALA A 283 -18.63 -6.24 -6.71
C ALA A 283 -19.26 -4.96 -7.29
N SER A 284 -18.72 -4.46 -8.42
CA SER A 284 -19.25 -3.30 -9.11
C SER A 284 -20.68 -3.52 -9.62
N LEU A 285 -20.99 -4.71 -10.14
CA LEU A 285 -22.35 -5.07 -10.58
C LEU A 285 -23.32 -5.10 -9.40
N ALA A 286 -22.94 -5.70 -8.27
CA ALA A 286 -23.77 -5.75 -7.07
C ALA A 286 -24.05 -4.34 -6.49
N VAL A 287 -23.06 -3.43 -6.51
CA VAL A 287 -23.26 -2.04 -6.10
C VAL A 287 -24.19 -1.30 -7.07
N SER A 288 -24.02 -1.52 -8.38
CA SER A 288 -24.88 -0.93 -9.40
C SER A 288 -26.35 -1.38 -9.24
N GLU A 289 -26.58 -2.67 -9.01
CA GLU A 289 -27.92 -3.24 -8.80
C GLU A 289 -28.60 -2.63 -7.57
N LEU A 290 -27.89 -2.49 -6.45
CA LEU A 290 -28.42 -1.82 -5.26
C LEU A 290 -28.75 -0.34 -5.51
N LYS A 291 -27.92 0.36 -6.29
CA LYS A 291 -28.16 1.76 -6.64
C LYS A 291 -29.42 1.90 -7.50
N GLU A 292 -29.63 0.98 -8.44
CA GLU A 292 -30.81 0.94 -9.29
C GLU A 292 -32.08 0.62 -8.49
N GLN A 293 -32.03 -0.37 -7.59
CA GLN A 293 -33.15 -0.70 -6.69
C GLN A 293 -33.57 0.51 -5.83
N ARG A 294 -32.60 1.26 -5.28
CA ARG A 294 -32.89 2.49 -4.51
C ARG A 294 -33.54 3.58 -5.34
N LYS A 295 -33.06 3.76 -6.57
CA LYS A 295 -33.64 4.73 -7.50
C LYS A 295 -35.10 4.37 -7.78
N ASN A 296 -35.37 3.09 -8.06
CA ASN A 296 -36.73 2.61 -8.32
C ASN A 296 -37.66 2.83 -7.12
N VAL A 297 -37.22 2.53 -5.88
CA VAL A 297 -38.03 2.78 -4.67
C VAL A 297 -38.29 4.27 -4.47
N ARG A 298 -37.30 5.13 -4.70
CA ARG A 298 -37.45 6.58 -4.62
C ARG A 298 -38.45 7.11 -5.64
N ASP A 299 -38.36 6.65 -6.88
CA ASP A 299 -39.27 7.07 -7.95
C ASP A 299 -40.72 6.64 -7.63
N LEU A 300 -40.90 5.43 -7.08
CA LEU A 300 -42.20 4.95 -6.59
C LEU A 300 -42.74 5.78 -5.42
N LEU A 301 -41.90 6.17 -4.46
CA LEU A 301 -42.30 7.05 -3.35
C LEU A 301 -42.76 8.42 -3.85
N PHE A 302 -42.05 8.98 -4.84
CA PHE A 302 -42.42 10.25 -5.46
C PHE A 302 -43.77 10.16 -6.18
N HIS A 303 -43.99 9.09 -6.97
CA HIS A 303 -45.27 8.84 -7.62
C HIS A 303 -46.40 8.67 -6.62
N ASN A 304 -46.18 7.90 -5.54
CA ASN A 304 -47.18 7.67 -4.51
C ASN A 304 -47.55 8.97 -3.77
N SER A 305 -46.56 9.81 -3.44
CA SER A 305 -46.77 11.12 -2.80
C SER A 305 -47.53 12.08 -3.71
N THR A 306 -47.27 12.04 -5.01
CA THR A 306 -48.01 12.83 -6.00
C THR A 306 -49.47 12.38 -6.09
N SER A 307 -49.72 11.06 -6.13
CA SER A 307 -51.07 10.50 -6.12
C SER A 307 -51.84 10.84 -4.83
N GLU A 308 -51.17 10.81 -3.68
CA GLU A 308 -51.72 11.22 -2.37
C GLU A 308 -52.18 12.69 -2.42
N SER A 309 -51.31 13.59 -2.88
CA SER A 309 -51.65 15.01 -3.06
C SER A 309 -52.84 15.21 -4.01
N ASN A 310 -52.88 14.49 -5.14
CA ASN A 310 -53.99 14.56 -6.08
C ASN A 310 -55.31 14.08 -5.47
N CYS A 311 -55.28 13.00 -4.67
CA CYS A 311 -56.47 12.51 -3.95
C CYS A 311 -56.96 13.52 -2.92
N LEU A 312 -56.04 14.17 -2.18
CA LEU A 312 -56.38 15.22 -1.22
C LEU A 312 -57.02 16.43 -1.90
N GLN A 313 -56.50 16.87 -3.05
CA GLN A 313 -57.10 17.95 -3.84
C GLN A 313 -58.52 17.59 -4.32
N GLN A 314 -58.72 16.36 -4.81
CA GLN A 314 -60.05 15.89 -5.19
C GLN A 314 -61.00 15.83 -3.99
N LEU A 315 -60.51 15.40 -2.82
CA LEU A 315 -61.30 15.35 -1.59
C LEU A 315 -61.75 16.75 -1.15
N GLN A 316 -60.86 17.75 -1.24
CA GLN A 316 -61.19 19.16 -0.99
C GLN A 316 -62.27 19.66 -1.95
N GLN A 317 -62.16 19.34 -3.25
CA GLN A 317 -63.17 19.70 -4.25
C GLN A 317 -64.53 19.05 -3.94
N ILE A 318 -64.55 17.76 -3.57
CA ILE A 318 -65.80 17.06 -3.22
C ILE A 318 -66.42 17.63 -1.95
N ASN A 319 -65.63 17.98 -0.93
CA ASN A 319 -66.15 18.65 0.25
C ASN A 319 -66.81 19.99 -0.11
N ALA A 320 -66.15 20.82 -0.92
CA ALA A 320 -66.73 22.08 -1.38
C ALA A 320 -68.01 21.89 -2.21
N MET A 321 -68.11 20.81 -3.00
CA MET A 321 -69.34 20.48 -3.73
C MET A 321 -70.45 20.01 -2.80
N LEU A 322 -70.13 19.18 -1.79
CA LEU A 322 -71.09 18.76 -0.78
C LEU A 322 -71.65 19.95 0.00
N ASP A 323 -70.79 20.88 0.44
CA ASP A 323 -71.21 22.06 1.17
C ASP A 323 -72.18 22.91 0.33
N ARG A 324 -71.87 23.12 -0.95
CA ARG A 324 -72.77 23.84 -1.89
C ARG A 324 -74.08 23.11 -2.15
N ALA A 325 -74.05 21.78 -2.24
CA ALA A 325 -75.25 20.97 -2.44
C ALA A 325 -76.18 21.04 -1.23
N TYR A 326 -75.60 21.08 -0.01
CA TYR A 326 -76.34 21.31 1.21
C TYR A 326 -76.93 22.71 1.31
N GLU A 327 -76.20 23.74 0.87
CA GLU A 327 -76.70 25.13 0.86
C GLU A 327 -77.87 25.35 -0.11
N ARG A 328 -77.99 24.52 -1.16
CA ARG A 328 -78.99 24.65 -2.23
C ARG A 328 -80.22 23.76 -2.07
N ASP A 329 -80.24 22.87 -1.08
CA ASP A 329 -81.22 21.77 -0.97
C ASP A 329 -81.27 20.94 -2.27
N ASP A 330 -80.10 20.62 -2.85
CA ASP A 330 -80.00 19.77 -4.04
C ASP A 330 -80.53 18.33 -3.76
N ASP A 331 -80.87 17.57 -4.81
CA ASP A 331 -81.46 16.21 -4.72
C ASP A 331 -80.61 15.28 -3.83
N GLU A 332 -81.24 14.59 -2.87
CA GLU A 332 -80.60 13.60 -1.98
C GLU A 332 -79.79 12.55 -2.75
N ARG A 333 -80.18 12.23 -3.99
CA ARG A 333 -79.44 11.32 -4.85
C ARG A 333 -78.07 11.85 -5.22
N GLU A 334 -77.95 13.14 -5.55
CA GLU A 334 -76.69 13.78 -5.91
C GLU A 334 -75.75 13.87 -4.69
N ILE A 335 -76.30 14.26 -3.55
CA ILE A 335 -75.59 14.25 -2.25
C ILE A 335 -75.10 12.83 -1.93
N GLY A 336 -75.93 11.81 -2.17
CA GLY A 336 -75.58 10.40 -2.00
C GLY A 336 -74.39 9.96 -2.86
N LEU A 337 -74.35 10.38 -4.13
CA LEU A 337 -73.23 10.10 -5.05
C LEU A 337 -71.93 10.79 -4.60
N LEU A 338 -72.01 12.05 -4.17
CA LEU A 338 -70.86 12.79 -3.65
C LEU A 338 -70.31 12.17 -2.36
N LYS A 339 -71.19 11.73 -1.44
CA LYS A 339 -70.79 10.99 -0.23
C LYS A 339 -70.11 9.67 -0.57
N LYS A 340 -70.64 8.92 -1.54
CA LYS A 340 -70.02 7.68 -2.00
C LYS A 340 -68.62 7.95 -2.54
N ARG A 341 -68.47 8.92 -3.45
CA ARG A 341 -67.17 9.29 -4.02
C ARG A 341 -66.17 9.79 -2.97
N LYS A 342 -66.65 10.55 -1.98
CA LYS A 342 -65.85 10.95 -0.81
C LYS A 342 -65.31 9.74 -0.05
N LYS A 343 -66.15 8.73 0.19
CA LYS A 343 -65.73 7.48 0.83
C LYS A 343 -64.69 6.74 -0.02
N ASP A 344 -64.92 6.60 -1.32
CA ASP A 344 -63.97 5.94 -2.23
C ASP A 344 -62.59 6.63 -2.23
N LEU A 345 -62.55 7.97 -2.11
CA LEU A 345 -61.29 8.72 -1.95
C LEU A 345 -60.60 8.48 -0.61
N PHE A 346 -61.35 8.33 0.49
CA PHE A 346 -60.75 7.97 1.79
C PHE A 346 -60.14 6.57 1.74
N ASP A 347 -60.86 5.60 1.18
CA ASP A 347 -60.35 4.24 1.01
C ASP A 347 -59.05 4.26 0.15
N SER A 348 -59.03 5.08 -0.91
CA SER A 348 -57.83 5.27 -1.75
C SER A 348 -56.66 5.93 -1.00
N LEU A 349 -56.93 6.91 -0.12
CA LEU A 349 -55.91 7.55 0.71
C LEU A 349 -55.31 6.57 1.72
N ASP A 350 -56.12 5.71 2.33
CA ASP A 350 -55.65 4.67 3.25
C ASP A 350 -54.76 3.65 2.54
N GLU A 351 -55.10 3.27 1.30
CA GLU A 351 -54.27 2.40 0.46
C GLU A 351 -52.93 3.06 0.11
N LEU A 352 -52.96 4.33 -0.32
CA LEU A 352 -51.74 5.09 -0.62
C LEU A 352 -50.85 5.27 0.62
N ALA A 353 -51.43 5.48 1.80
CA ALA A 353 -50.71 5.60 3.06
C ALA A 353 -50.01 4.28 3.44
N LYS A 354 -50.71 3.15 3.30
CA LYS A 354 -50.10 1.82 3.51
C LYS A 354 -48.96 1.57 2.52
N ARG A 355 -49.17 1.88 1.24
CA ARG A 355 -48.16 1.69 0.20
C ARG A 355 -46.93 2.58 0.42
N LYS A 356 -47.13 3.81 0.89
CA LYS A 356 -46.06 4.73 1.27
C LYS A 356 -45.18 4.12 2.35
N LYS A 357 -45.81 3.63 3.43
CA LYS A 357 -45.11 3.00 4.54
C LYS A 357 -44.29 1.78 4.09
N GLU A 358 -44.85 0.91 3.24
CA GLU A 358 -44.12 -0.23 2.68
C GLU A 358 -42.88 0.19 1.88
N LEU A 359 -42.99 1.25 1.08
CA LEU A 359 -41.88 1.76 0.28
C LEU A 359 -40.82 2.47 1.15
N GLU A 360 -41.22 3.15 2.22
CA GLU A 360 -40.31 3.72 3.23
C GLU A 360 -39.54 2.61 3.95
N ASP A 361 -40.22 1.56 4.41
CA ASP A 361 -39.61 0.39 5.05
C ASP A 361 -38.60 -0.31 4.11
N GLU A 362 -38.94 -0.47 2.83
CA GLU A 362 -38.04 -1.05 1.82
C GLU A 362 -36.85 -0.13 1.50
N SER A 363 -37.07 1.18 1.43
CA SER A 363 -35.99 2.17 1.28
C SER A 363 -35.00 2.06 2.45
N ASP A 364 -35.47 2.01 3.69
CA ASP A 364 -34.65 1.86 4.88
C ASP A 364 -33.88 0.54 4.88
N ARG A 365 -34.50 -0.55 4.41
CA ARG A 365 -33.84 -1.84 4.25
C ARG A 365 -32.69 -1.77 3.25
N LEU A 366 -32.89 -1.15 2.07
CA LEU A 366 -31.84 -0.94 1.07
C LEU A 366 -30.75 0.03 1.56
N MET A 367 -31.09 0.98 2.43
CA MET A 367 -30.12 1.85 3.10
C MET A 367 -29.21 1.07 4.04
N LYS A 368 -29.80 0.20 4.88
CA LYS A 368 -29.06 -0.69 5.78
C LYS A 368 -28.19 -1.70 5.02
N GLN A 369 -28.72 -2.34 3.97
CA GLN A 369 -27.96 -3.31 3.15
C GLN A 369 -26.74 -2.69 2.49
N SER A 370 -26.84 -1.46 1.98
CA SER A 370 -25.68 -0.79 1.39
C SER A 370 -24.62 -0.43 2.42
N SER A 371 -24.97 -0.12 3.68
CA SER A 371 -23.92 0.14 4.68
C SER A 371 -23.09 -1.13 4.91
N SER A 372 -23.74 -2.30 4.98
CA SER A 372 -23.07 -3.59 5.06
C SER A 372 -22.29 -3.94 3.78
N ASN A 373 -22.89 -3.74 2.60
CA ASN A 373 -22.23 -4.06 1.33
C ASN A 373 -21.12 -3.07 1.00
N GLN A 374 -21.22 -1.80 1.41
CA GLN A 374 -20.15 -0.81 1.30
C GLN A 374 -19.02 -1.12 2.27
N VAL A 375 -19.30 -1.67 3.45
CA VAL A 375 -18.28 -2.24 4.34
C VAL A 375 -17.60 -3.46 3.69
N GLN A 376 -18.36 -4.34 3.02
CA GLN A 376 -17.76 -5.47 2.29
C GLN A 376 -16.93 -5.02 1.09
N VAL A 377 -17.44 -4.07 0.29
CA VAL A 377 -16.75 -3.52 -0.88
C VAL A 377 -15.52 -2.74 -0.44
N SER A 378 -15.59 -1.91 0.60
CA SER A 378 -14.41 -1.24 1.17
C SER A 378 -13.40 -2.23 1.72
N ALA A 379 -13.84 -3.26 2.44
CA ALA A 379 -12.95 -4.35 2.85
C ALA A 379 -12.30 -5.08 1.65
N TYR A 380 -13.01 -5.23 0.53
CA TYR A 380 -12.42 -5.74 -0.72
C TYR A 380 -11.41 -4.76 -1.33
N TYR A 381 -11.68 -3.45 -1.34
CA TYR A 381 -10.73 -2.43 -1.79
C TYR A 381 -9.47 -2.38 -0.91
N ASP A 382 -9.63 -2.51 0.41
CA ASP A 382 -8.54 -2.55 1.37
C ASP A 382 -7.72 -3.84 1.23
N ALA A 383 -8.38 -4.98 0.99
CA ALA A 383 -7.72 -6.28 0.76
C ALA A 383 -7.00 -6.37 -0.60
N VAL A 384 -7.50 -5.68 -1.63
CA VAL A 384 -6.81 -5.57 -2.93
C VAL A 384 -5.65 -4.56 -2.87
N GLY A 385 -5.56 -3.79 -1.78
CA GLY A 385 -4.64 -2.68 -1.61
C GLY A 385 -5.10 -1.49 -2.42
N SER A 386 -5.18 -0.32 -1.79
CA SER A 386 -5.44 0.91 -2.53
C SER A 386 -4.36 1.06 -3.61
N PHE A 387 -4.72 0.88 -4.88
CA PHE A 387 -3.94 1.42 -5.98
C PHE A 387 -4.05 2.93 -5.85
N ARG A 388 -3.21 3.54 -5.00
CA ARG A 388 -2.97 4.97 -5.08
C ARG A 388 -2.47 5.21 -6.48
N GLU A 389 -3.33 5.75 -7.34
CA GLU A 389 -2.89 6.38 -8.55
C GLU A 389 -1.87 7.43 -8.13
N VAL A 390 -0.61 7.19 -8.46
CA VAL A 390 0.43 8.19 -8.30
C VAL A 390 0.02 9.35 -9.21
N PRO A 391 -0.29 10.55 -8.67
CA PRO A 391 -0.66 11.69 -9.50
C PRO A 391 0.55 12.00 -10.39
N GLY A 392 0.45 11.70 -11.69
CA GLY A 392 1.57 11.86 -12.63
C GLY A 392 1.75 10.77 -13.69
N ALA A 393 0.89 9.76 -13.76
CA ALA A 393 0.89 8.82 -14.88
C ALA A 393 0.41 9.53 -16.17
N VAL A 394 1.39 9.93 -16.98
CA VAL A 394 1.25 10.58 -18.29
C VAL A 394 0.27 9.81 -19.19
N GLU A 395 -0.69 10.54 -19.78
CA GLU A 395 -1.57 10.07 -20.85
C GLU A 395 -0.78 9.37 -21.97
N VAL A 396 -0.86 8.04 -22.01
CA VAL A 396 -0.41 7.29 -23.18
C VAL A 396 -1.52 7.36 -24.22
N LYS A 397 -1.34 8.27 -25.19
CA LYS A 397 -2.14 8.32 -26.42
C LYS A 397 -2.17 6.93 -27.07
N LYS A 398 -3.32 6.26 -27.01
CA LYS A 398 -3.61 5.05 -27.79
C LYS A 398 -3.62 5.42 -29.27
N LYS A 399 -2.64 4.93 -30.02
CA LYS A 399 -2.75 4.82 -31.48
C LYS A 399 -3.48 3.52 -31.81
N HIS A 400 -4.63 3.64 -32.46
CA HIS A 400 -5.27 2.54 -33.16
C HIS A 400 -4.35 1.99 -34.25
N GLY A 401 -4.20 0.66 -34.24
CA GLY A 401 -3.64 -0.12 -35.33
C GLY A 401 -4.44 -1.41 -35.42
N VAL A 402 -5.44 -1.39 -36.30
CA VAL A 402 -6.22 -2.54 -36.75
C VAL A 402 -5.31 -3.45 -37.56
N ALA A 403 -5.31 -4.75 -37.26
CA ALA A 403 -5.07 -5.80 -38.24
C ALA A 403 -5.69 -7.11 -37.74
N ASP A 404 -6.60 -7.61 -38.58
CA ASP A 404 -7.29 -8.88 -38.49
C ASP A 404 -6.33 -10.08 -38.46
N SER A 405 -6.75 -11.16 -37.82
CA SER A 405 -6.77 -12.49 -38.45
C SER A 405 -7.54 -13.48 -37.59
N GLU A 406 -8.55 -14.07 -38.24
CA GLU A 406 -9.40 -15.12 -37.73
C GLU A 406 -8.73 -16.50 -37.72
N SER A 407 -9.36 -17.36 -36.91
CA SER A 407 -9.60 -18.79 -37.13
C SER A 407 -8.60 -19.81 -36.58
N SER A 408 -9.11 -20.58 -35.59
CA SER A 408 -9.30 -22.06 -35.59
C SER A 408 -8.09 -22.95 -35.94
N SER A 409 -7.91 -24.17 -35.44
CA SER A 409 -8.56 -25.03 -34.45
C SER A 409 -7.69 -26.31 -34.39
N LEU A 410 -7.77 -27.02 -33.26
CA LEU A 410 -7.62 -28.47 -33.09
C LEU A 410 -6.27 -29.21 -33.29
N SER A 411 -6.00 -30.01 -32.24
CA SER A 411 -5.54 -31.41 -32.23
C SER A 411 -4.04 -31.77 -32.41
N ALA A 412 -3.47 -32.18 -31.27
CA ALA A 412 -2.91 -33.50 -30.97
C ALA A 412 -1.71 -34.10 -31.74
N SER A 413 -0.80 -34.61 -30.90
CA SER A 413 -0.02 -35.86 -31.01
C SER A 413 1.32 -35.92 -31.76
N VAL A 414 2.36 -36.16 -30.93
CA VAL A 414 3.42 -37.19 -31.00
C VAL A 414 4.29 -37.31 -32.28
N VAL A 415 5.62 -37.29 -32.07
CA VAL A 415 6.64 -38.29 -32.49
C VAL A 415 7.98 -37.64 -32.89
N GLN A 416 9.03 -38.26 -32.33
CA GLN A 416 10.47 -38.10 -32.46
C GLN A 416 11.07 -37.98 -33.87
N LYS A 417 12.19 -37.25 -33.99
CA LYS A 417 13.49 -37.62 -34.63
C LYS A 417 14.37 -36.36 -34.71
N LYS A 418 15.49 -36.21 -33.99
CA LYS A 418 16.82 -36.84 -34.14
C LYS A 418 17.44 -36.70 -35.55
N ARG A 419 18.30 -35.69 -35.74
CA ARG A 419 19.61 -35.67 -36.44
C ARG A 419 20.04 -34.20 -36.61
N LYS A 420 21.13 -33.75 -35.96
CA LYS A 420 22.55 -33.79 -36.35
C LYS A 420 22.90 -32.97 -37.61
N SER A 421 23.95 -32.17 -37.41
CA SER A 421 25.04 -31.81 -38.32
C SER A 421 24.99 -30.48 -39.09
N SER A 422 25.86 -29.58 -38.58
CA SER A 422 27.02 -29.00 -39.28
C SER A 422 26.81 -27.94 -40.36
N SER A 423 27.32 -26.74 -40.05
CA SER A 423 28.51 -26.12 -40.69
C SER A 423 28.15 -25.42 -42.00
N SER A 424 28.14 -24.09 -41.98
CA SER A 424 29.27 -23.25 -42.38
C SER A 424 29.06 -22.76 -43.80
N VAL A 425 29.25 -21.46 -43.99
CA VAL A 425 30.08 -20.84 -45.04
C VAL A 425 29.52 -19.45 -45.34
N VAL A 426 30.39 -18.50 -45.03
CA VAL A 426 30.44 -17.10 -45.45
C VAL A 426 30.29 -17.00 -46.96
N VAL A 427 29.59 -15.98 -47.48
CA VAL A 427 30.08 -15.13 -48.58
C VAL A 427 29.19 -13.88 -48.69
N THR A 428 29.89 -12.76 -48.68
CA THR A 428 29.51 -11.38 -49.00
C THR A 428 28.88 -11.24 -50.38
N THR A 429 27.98 -10.27 -50.56
CA THR A 429 28.14 -9.19 -51.56
C THR A 429 27.07 -8.12 -51.41
N ALA A 430 27.52 -6.88 -51.46
CA ALA A 430 26.70 -5.70 -51.64
C ALA A 430 26.11 -5.65 -53.05
N THR A 431 24.93 -5.03 -53.22
CA THR A 431 24.74 -4.01 -54.28
C THR A 431 23.45 -3.23 -54.08
N LYS A 432 23.65 -1.92 -54.17
CA LYS A 432 22.69 -0.82 -54.22
C LYS A 432 22.05 -0.78 -55.61
N LYS A 433 20.73 -0.62 -55.73
CA LYS A 433 20.10 -0.04 -56.93
C LYS A 433 18.75 0.61 -56.61
N GLN A 434 18.64 1.85 -57.08
CA GLN A 434 17.50 2.76 -56.97
C GLN A 434 16.44 2.50 -58.06
N ALA A 435 15.20 2.88 -57.72
CA ALA A 435 14.11 3.43 -58.55
C ALA A 435 13.45 2.48 -59.59
N PRO A 436 12.22 2.76 -60.11
CA PRO A 436 11.41 3.98 -60.02
C PRO A 436 9.89 3.79 -59.76
N LYS A 437 9.19 4.93 -59.66
CA LYS A 437 7.73 5.13 -59.65
C LYS A 437 7.11 4.89 -61.04
N GLN A 438 5.92 4.28 -61.08
CA GLN A 438 4.86 4.36 -62.12
C GLN A 438 3.52 4.07 -61.40
N SER A 439 2.54 4.97 -61.28
CA SER A 439 1.52 5.50 -62.22
C SER A 439 0.30 4.57 -62.46
N GLY A 440 -0.91 5.14 -62.34
CA GLY A 440 -2.20 4.59 -62.78
C GLY A 440 -3.08 4.13 -61.60
N ALA A 441 -4.02 4.93 -61.07
CA ALA A 441 -5.29 5.38 -61.63
C ALA A 441 -6.22 4.24 -62.09
N VAL A 442 -7.40 4.18 -61.47
CA VAL A 442 -8.73 3.78 -61.98
C VAL A 442 -9.50 3.04 -60.87
N ILE A 443 -10.52 3.71 -60.32
CA ILE A 443 -11.90 3.21 -60.14
C ILE A 443 -12.69 4.32 -59.42
N ASN A 444 -13.54 4.97 -60.22
CA ASN A 444 -14.61 5.86 -59.80
C ASN A 444 -15.88 5.23 -60.40
N LEU A 445 -16.74 4.60 -59.58
CA LEU A 445 -18.15 4.29 -59.91
C LEU A 445 -18.77 3.47 -58.78
N LEU A 446 -19.29 4.13 -57.74
CA LEU A 446 -20.59 3.87 -57.11
C LEU A 446 -20.79 4.78 -55.88
N THR A 447 -21.08 6.06 -56.11
CA THR A 447 -21.55 6.96 -55.05
C THR A 447 -22.76 7.72 -55.57
N GLN A 448 -23.95 7.13 -55.40
CA GLN A 448 -25.22 7.86 -55.38
C GLN A 448 -26.30 6.95 -54.79
N PHE A 449 -26.86 7.40 -53.66
CA PHE A 449 -28.08 7.00 -52.93
C PHE A 449 -27.85 6.67 -51.44
N ASN A 450 -27.55 7.71 -50.65
CA ASN A 450 -28.28 8.01 -49.41
C ASN A 450 -27.77 9.32 -48.80
N SER A 451 -28.53 10.39 -48.99
CA SER A 451 -28.36 11.67 -48.32
C SER A 451 -29.59 11.93 -47.46
N GLN A 452 -29.43 11.96 -46.14
CA GLN A 452 -30.06 12.88 -45.16
C GLN A 452 -30.06 12.27 -43.75
N ALA A 453 -29.04 12.61 -42.95
CA ALA A 453 -29.12 12.82 -41.49
C ALA A 453 -27.74 13.30 -41.01
N THR A 454 -27.66 14.52 -40.48
CA THR A 454 -26.46 15.08 -39.85
C THR A 454 -26.51 14.87 -38.33
N PRO A 455 -25.51 14.24 -37.69
CA PRO A 455 -25.34 14.24 -36.25
C PRO A 455 -24.12 15.09 -35.89
N ASP A 456 -24.31 16.35 -35.49
CA ASP A 456 -23.16 17.18 -35.06
C ASP A 456 -23.52 18.25 -34.00
N THR A 457 -24.68 18.14 -33.34
CA THR A 457 -25.13 19.14 -32.34
C THR A 457 -25.31 18.62 -30.92
N ASN A 458 -25.21 17.32 -30.66
CA ASN A 458 -25.45 16.77 -29.31
C ASN A 458 -24.23 16.80 -28.38
N ASP A 459 -23.01 16.60 -28.91
CA ASP A 459 -21.83 16.45 -28.06
C ASP A 459 -21.43 17.77 -27.37
N LYS A 460 -21.67 18.91 -28.02
CA LYS A 460 -21.41 20.24 -27.41
C LYS A 460 -22.40 20.63 -26.32
N GLN A 461 -23.66 20.19 -26.42
CA GLN A 461 -24.66 20.48 -25.39
C GLN A 461 -24.45 19.62 -24.14
N GLN A 462 -23.93 18.40 -24.31
CA GLN A 462 -23.60 17.54 -23.18
C GLN A 462 -22.34 18.02 -22.43
N GLU A 463 -21.31 18.46 -23.14
CA GLU A 463 -20.10 19.05 -22.54
C GLU A 463 -20.41 20.38 -21.82
N GLU A 464 -21.34 21.18 -22.34
CA GLU A 464 -21.80 22.42 -21.68
C GLU A 464 -22.70 22.15 -20.45
N GLN A 465 -23.46 21.05 -20.44
CA GLN A 465 -24.23 20.63 -19.26
C GLN A 465 -23.33 20.03 -18.16
N GLU A 466 -22.32 19.24 -18.52
CA GLU A 466 -21.38 18.65 -17.57
C GLU A 466 -20.47 19.73 -16.94
N SER A 467 -20.03 20.73 -17.71
CA SER A 467 -19.28 21.87 -17.16
C SER A 467 -20.14 22.78 -16.25
N ARG A 468 -21.43 22.94 -16.52
CA ARG A 468 -22.35 23.67 -15.61
C ARG A 468 -22.62 22.90 -14.32
N ALA A 469 -22.72 21.57 -14.38
CA ALA A 469 -22.89 20.74 -13.19
C ALA A 469 -21.64 20.77 -12.29
N TYR A 470 -20.45 20.76 -12.90
CA TYR A 470 -19.18 20.85 -12.18
C TYR A 470 -19.02 22.19 -11.44
N ASN A 471 -19.38 23.31 -12.08
CA ASN A 471 -19.30 24.64 -11.44
C ASN A 471 -20.32 24.81 -10.30
N ALA A 472 -21.50 24.18 -10.39
CA ALA A 472 -22.51 24.27 -9.33
C ALA A 472 -22.09 23.53 -8.04
N GLU A 473 -21.27 22.48 -8.14
CA GLU A 473 -20.75 21.75 -7.00
C GLU A 473 -19.61 22.52 -6.30
N ASP A 474 -18.75 23.19 -7.07
CA ASP A 474 -17.73 24.09 -6.53
C ASP A 474 -18.35 25.32 -5.82
N ASP A 475 -19.37 25.95 -6.42
CA ASP A 475 -20.10 27.08 -5.80
C ASP A 475 -20.79 26.65 -4.49
N PHE A 476 -21.35 25.43 -4.43
CA PHE A 476 -21.98 24.90 -3.22
C PHE A 476 -20.96 24.60 -2.12
N ASN A 477 -19.79 24.07 -2.48
CA ASN A 477 -18.69 23.82 -1.54
C ASN A 477 -18.09 25.12 -0.98
N GLU A 478 -18.00 26.17 -1.79
CA GLU A 478 -17.57 27.49 -1.36
C GLU A 478 -18.58 28.13 -0.40
N TYR A 479 -19.88 27.98 -0.67
CA TYR A 479 -20.96 28.41 0.22
C TYR A 479 -20.92 27.71 1.59
N ILE A 480 -20.64 26.40 1.65
CA ILE A 480 -20.51 25.68 2.93
C ILE A 480 -19.28 26.16 3.72
N LYS A 481 -18.15 26.40 3.04
CA LYS A 481 -16.93 26.92 3.69
C LYS A 481 -17.18 28.29 4.31
N GLN A 482 -17.86 29.18 3.57
CA GLN A 482 -18.15 30.53 4.07
C GLN A 482 -19.05 30.49 5.30
N ASN A 483 -20.12 29.70 5.28
CA ASN A 483 -20.99 29.51 6.45
C ASN A 483 -20.23 28.94 7.66
N LEU A 484 -19.25 28.05 7.46
CA LEU A 484 -18.45 27.52 8.56
C LEU A 484 -17.54 28.59 9.19
N ILE A 485 -16.96 29.46 8.36
CA ILE A 485 -16.13 30.58 8.81
C ILE A 485 -16.99 31.57 9.60
N ASP A 486 -18.18 31.91 9.09
CA ASP A 486 -19.08 32.87 9.75
C ASP A 486 -19.57 32.34 11.11
N ASN A 487 -19.84 31.03 11.21
CA ASN A 487 -20.21 30.39 12.49
C ASN A 487 -19.04 30.33 13.49
N LEU A 488 -17.79 30.19 13.03
CA LEU A 488 -16.62 30.23 13.90
C LEU A 488 -16.36 31.65 14.40
N ALA A 489 -16.50 32.66 13.54
CA ALA A 489 -16.38 34.06 13.92
C ALA A 489 -17.44 34.49 14.94
N GLN A 490 -18.68 34.01 14.81
CA GLN A 490 -19.73 34.25 15.82
C GLN A 490 -19.39 33.62 17.18
N LYS A 491 -18.82 32.41 17.20
CA LYS A 491 -18.41 31.77 18.47
C LYS A 491 -17.22 32.46 19.15
N GLU A 492 -16.31 33.04 18.37
CA GLU A 492 -15.22 33.84 18.92
C GLU A 492 -15.76 35.13 19.55
N GLN A 493 -16.75 35.79 18.92
CA GLN A 493 -17.43 36.95 19.53
C GLN A 493 -18.20 36.59 20.81
N GLU A 494 -18.91 35.46 20.83
CA GLU A 494 -19.62 35.00 22.02
C GLU A 494 -18.66 34.66 23.19
N GLY A 495 -17.43 34.21 22.90
CA GLY A 495 -16.41 33.94 23.91
C GLY A 495 -15.74 35.21 24.46
N GLU A 496 -15.57 36.24 23.64
CA GLU A 496 -15.01 37.54 24.08
C GLU A 496 -15.98 38.34 24.96
N ASP A 497 -17.29 38.16 24.77
CA ASP A 497 -18.32 38.79 25.61
C ASP A 497 -18.40 38.12 27.00
N GLU A 498 -18.11 36.82 27.13
CA GLU A 498 -18.01 36.12 28.43
C GLU A 498 -16.75 36.51 29.22
N GLU A 499 -15.60 36.73 28.56
CA GLU A 499 -14.38 37.20 29.23
C GLU A 499 -14.49 38.66 29.75
N GLN A 500 -15.31 39.50 29.11
CA GLN A 500 -15.56 40.87 29.60
C GLN A 500 -16.48 40.93 30.84
N GLU A 501 -17.37 39.95 31.04
CA GLU A 501 -18.16 39.85 32.29
C GLU A 501 -17.30 39.38 33.49
N ASP A 502 -16.26 38.57 33.25
CA ASP A 502 -15.36 38.10 34.30
C ASP A 502 -14.31 39.15 34.73
N GLU A 503 -13.91 40.07 33.84
CA GLU A 503 -13.02 41.19 34.20
C GLU A 503 -13.71 42.26 35.08
N GLN A 504 -15.05 42.35 35.08
CA GLN A 504 -15.77 43.25 36.00
C GLN A 504 -15.84 42.72 37.45
N ASN A 505 -15.48 41.45 37.70
CA ASN A 505 -15.55 40.83 39.03
C ASN A 505 -14.22 40.82 39.83
N GLY A 506 -13.19 41.54 39.36
CA GLY A 506 -12.16 42.09 40.24
C GLY A 506 -11.36 41.12 41.11
N LEU A 507 -10.84 40.03 40.55
CA LEU A 507 -9.88 39.14 41.24
C LEU A 507 -8.53 39.10 40.53
N SER A 508 -7.61 39.93 41.01
CA SER A 508 -6.20 39.89 40.62
C SER A 508 -5.44 38.79 41.37
N ARG A 509 -4.62 38.00 40.65
CA ARG A 509 -3.42 37.34 41.22
C ARG A 509 -2.48 36.76 40.15
N ILE A 510 -1.21 37.14 40.25
CA ILE A 510 0.00 36.51 39.65
C ILE A 510 1.10 36.65 40.74
N PRO A 511 2.20 35.84 40.83
CA PRO A 511 2.57 34.55 40.19
C PRO A 511 3.07 33.46 41.19
N SER A 512 3.24 32.20 40.75
CA SER A 512 4.56 31.50 40.74
C SER A 512 4.48 30.02 40.33
N GLN A 513 5.65 29.52 39.92
CA GLN A 513 6.02 28.18 39.42
C GLN A 513 5.45 27.01 40.22
N GLU A 514 4.76 26.07 39.53
CA GLU A 514 4.75 24.62 39.78
C GLU A 514 3.67 23.95 38.89
N SER A 515 3.91 23.85 37.59
CA SER A 515 3.04 23.09 36.69
C SER A 515 3.68 21.75 36.35
N TYR A 516 3.21 20.67 36.99
CA TYR A 516 3.18 19.30 36.41
C TYR A 516 2.42 18.27 37.28
N LEU A 517 1.81 18.66 38.41
CA LEU A 517 0.97 17.77 39.24
C LEU A 517 -0.54 18.05 39.17
N GLU A 518 -1.00 18.87 38.21
CA GLU A 518 -2.38 19.39 38.22
C GLU A 518 -3.39 18.58 37.39
N TYR A 519 -2.94 17.55 36.63
CA TYR A 519 -3.84 16.76 35.78
C TYR A 519 -4.78 15.82 36.56
N ASP A 520 -4.48 15.51 37.83
CA ASP A 520 -5.34 14.65 38.66
C ASP A 520 -6.32 15.46 39.54
N LYS A 521 -6.04 16.74 39.80
CA LYS A 521 -6.89 17.61 40.62
C LYS A 521 -8.04 18.24 39.83
N THR A 522 -7.83 18.54 38.55
CA THR A 522 -8.88 19.06 37.65
C THR A 522 -9.98 18.02 37.39
N PHE A 523 -9.64 16.74 37.32
CA PHE A 523 -10.62 15.66 37.15
C PHE A 523 -11.49 15.46 38.40
N VAL A 524 -10.89 15.57 39.59
CA VAL A 524 -11.63 15.49 40.87
C VAL A 524 -12.52 16.72 41.08
N GLY A 525 -12.06 17.90 40.66
CA GLY A 525 -12.85 19.14 40.69
C GLY A 525 -14.04 19.13 39.72
N ALA A 526 -13.87 18.57 38.52
CA ALA A 526 -14.95 18.43 37.54
C ALA A 526 -16.00 17.40 37.96
N ALA A 527 -15.58 16.28 38.58
CA ALA A 527 -16.50 15.26 39.09
C ALA A 527 -17.38 15.74 40.25
N ALA A 528 -16.91 16.72 41.03
CA ALA A 528 -17.68 17.31 42.13
C ALA A 528 -18.85 18.18 41.64
N LYS A 529 -18.76 18.75 40.44
CA LYS A 529 -19.78 19.62 39.82
C LYS A 529 -20.88 18.87 39.07
N LEU A 530 -20.77 17.55 38.94
CA LEU A 530 -21.79 16.74 38.28
C LEU A 530 -23.00 16.53 39.19
N ASP A 531 -24.19 16.55 38.59
CA ASP A 531 -25.41 16.10 39.23
C ASP A 531 -25.37 14.57 39.50
N ASP A 532 -26.38 14.07 40.21
CA ASP A 532 -26.39 12.67 40.63
C ASP A 532 -26.45 11.69 39.44
N GLN A 533 -27.04 12.11 38.31
CA GLN A 533 -27.04 11.35 37.06
C GLN A 533 -25.64 11.29 36.42
N GLY A 534 -24.93 12.43 36.35
CA GLY A 534 -23.56 12.49 35.84
C GLY A 534 -22.59 11.69 36.70
N LYS A 535 -22.77 11.70 38.04
CA LYS A 535 -21.99 10.87 38.98
C LYS A 535 -22.26 9.38 38.79
N GLN A 536 -23.51 8.98 38.58
CA GLN A 536 -23.84 7.57 38.28
C GLN A 536 -23.24 7.11 36.95
N PHE A 537 -23.31 7.94 35.91
CA PHE A 537 -22.69 7.64 34.62
C PHE A 537 -21.18 7.42 34.73
N LEU A 538 -20.48 8.30 35.46
CA LEU A 538 -19.03 8.18 35.69
C LEU A 538 -18.66 6.94 36.49
N LEU A 539 -19.51 6.53 37.44
CA LEU A 539 -19.33 5.30 38.21
C LEU A 539 -19.49 4.05 37.32
N GLU A 540 -20.52 4.02 36.47
CA GLU A 540 -20.72 2.92 35.51
C GLU A 540 -19.59 2.84 34.48
N PHE A 541 -19.14 3.99 33.98
CA PHE A 541 -18.01 4.07 33.05
C PHE A 541 -16.73 3.49 33.64
N ARG A 542 -16.39 3.85 34.90
CA ARG A 542 -15.23 3.30 35.61
C ARG A 542 -15.36 1.79 35.86
N LYS A 543 -16.56 1.32 36.20
CA LYS A 543 -16.84 -0.10 36.38
C LYS A 543 -16.60 -0.89 35.08
N LYS A 544 -17.05 -0.34 33.95
CA LYS A 544 -16.87 -0.95 32.62
C LYS A 544 -15.40 -0.98 32.18
N GLN A 545 -14.63 0.08 32.48
CA GLN A 545 -13.18 0.10 32.24
C GLN A 545 -12.44 -0.95 33.08
N ALA A 546 -12.82 -1.13 34.35
CA ALA A 546 -12.25 -2.17 35.20
C ALA A 546 -12.59 -3.59 34.71
N GLU A 547 -13.81 -3.81 34.20
CA GLU A 547 -14.22 -5.09 33.60
C GLU A 547 -13.44 -5.41 32.32
N ILE A 548 -13.20 -4.42 31.45
CA ILE A 548 -12.38 -4.57 30.23
C ILE A 548 -10.94 -4.93 30.62
N SER A 549 -10.34 -4.19 31.53
CA SER A 549 -8.95 -4.43 31.96
C SER A 549 -8.79 -5.77 32.69
N HIS A 550 -9.81 -6.23 33.41
CA HIS A 550 -9.86 -7.57 33.99
C HIS A 550 -9.98 -8.66 32.92
N ARG A 551 -10.84 -8.47 31.91
CA ARG A 551 -11.01 -9.41 30.78
C ARG A 551 -9.69 -9.57 30.00
N GLU A 552 -9.02 -8.46 29.68
CA GLU A 552 -7.73 -8.48 28.99
C GLU A 552 -6.63 -9.22 29.77
N ARG A 553 -6.61 -9.10 31.11
CA ARG A 553 -5.68 -9.87 31.97
C ARG A 553 -5.98 -11.36 32.01
N MET A 554 -7.26 -11.75 31.90
CA MET A 554 -7.66 -13.16 31.89
C MET A 554 -7.41 -13.81 30.53
N GLU A 555 -7.64 -13.08 29.44
CA GLU A 555 -7.40 -13.56 28.07
C GLU A 555 -5.89 -13.60 27.73
N GLY A 556 -5.08 -12.70 28.29
CA GLY A 556 -3.62 -12.66 28.08
C GLY A 556 -2.80 -13.73 28.82
N ARG A 557 -3.39 -14.50 29.73
CA ARG A 557 -2.68 -15.54 30.52
C ARG A 557 -2.83 -16.98 30.00
N GLY A 558 -3.54 -17.19 28.88
CA GLY A 558 -3.86 -18.53 28.38
C GLY A 558 -2.79 -19.27 27.55
N ALA A 559 -1.63 -18.67 27.25
CA ALA A 559 -0.72 -19.22 26.21
C ALA A 559 0.72 -19.54 26.65
N ALA A 560 1.01 -19.62 27.95
CA ALA A 560 2.34 -20.03 28.40
C ALA A 560 2.29 -20.70 29.77
N THR A 561 2.13 -22.03 29.78
CA THR A 561 2.74 -22.97 30.75
C THR A 561 2.15 -24.37 30.51
N ASP A 562 2.86 -25.21 29.76
CA ASP A 562 3.25 -26.53 30.28
C ASP A 562 4.11 -27.27 29.25
N THR A 563 5.37 -27.53 29.59
CA THR A 563 6.14 -28.70 29.12
C THR A 563 7.46 -28.71 29.89
N ARG A 564 7.45 -29.35 31.05
CA ARG A 564 8.67 -29.91 31.65
C ARG A 564 8.51 -31.41 31.85
N ASN A 565 9.55 -32.10 31.40
CA ASN A 565 10.04 -33.42 31.80
C ASN A 565 9.22 -34.65 31.39
N TYR A 566 9.75 -35.43 30.46
CA TYR A 566 10.11 -36.84 30.69
C TYR A 566 11.12 -37.31 29.61
N ALA A 567 12.33 -37.68 30.05
CA ALA A 567 13.13 -38.73 29.43
C ALA A 567 12.64 -40.07 30.03
N PRO A 568 12.65 -41.21 29.30
CA PRO A 568 13.88 -41.97 28.99
C PRO A 568 13.86 -42.54 27.55
N GLY A 569 14.93 -42.99 26.92
CA GLY A 569 15.74 -44.17 27.24
C GLY A 569 15.68 -45.17 26.08
N ASN A 570 16.85 -45.58 25.58
CA ASN A 570 17.09 -46.63 24.58
C ASN A 570 16.27 -47.92 24.80
N THR A 571 15.83 -48.56 23.69
CA THR A 571 16.09 -50.00 23.43
C THR A 571 15.79 -50.41 21.98
N TYR A 572 16.69 -51.25 21.47
CA TYR A 572 16.57 -52.13 20.30
C TYR A 572 15.32 -53.04 20.35
N TYR A 573 14.72 -53.38 19.20
CA TYR A 573 14.57 -54.77 18.69
C TYR A 573 13.81 -54.87 17.34
N SER A 574 14.35 -55.79 16.53
CA SER A 574 13.98 -56.46 15.26
C SER A 574 12.53 -56.58 14.73
N ASN A 575 12.47 -56.61 13.40
CA ASN A 575 11.79 -57.57 12.49
C ASN A 575 10.90 -58.71 13.04
N SER A 576 9.68 -58.84 12.48
CA SER A 576 9.03 -60.09 11.98
C SER A 576 7.61 -59.74 11.47
N HIS A 577 7.28 -59.84 10.18
CA HIS A 577 6.72 -61.00 9.44
C HIS A 577 5.30 -61.51 9.82
N SER A 578 4.39 -61.37 8.83
CA SER A 578 3.36 -62.31 8.33
C SER A 578 2.01 -62.58 9.04
N HIS A 579 0.97 -62.65 8.17
CA HIS A 579 -0.32 -63.38 8.25
C HIS A 579 -1.45 -62.81 9.14
N ALA A 580 -2.75 -62.90 8.83
CA ALA A 580 -3.54 -63.39 7.69
C ALA A 580 -5.03 -62.98 7.86
N THR A 581 -5.76 -62.93 6.74
CA THR A 581 -7.17 -63.36 6.47
C THR A 581 -8.38 -62.93 7.34
N ASP A 582 -9.39 -62.48 6.58
CA ASP A 582 -10.85 -62.73 6.68
C ASP A 582 -11.67 -62.22 7.88
N LEU A 583 -12.71 -61.41 7.60
CA LEU A 583 -14.13 -61.76 7.83
C LEU A 583 -15.13 -60.60 7.57
N PHE A 584 -16.24 -60.99 6.92
CA PHE A 584 -17.58 -60.39 6.80
C PHE A 584 -17.89 -59.26 5.80
N HIS A 585 -18.43 -59.72 4.66
CA HIS A 585 -19.61 -59.16 3.95
C HIS A 585 -20.90 -59.46 4.75
N ASP A 586 -21.81 -58.48 4.86
CA ASP A 586 -23.22 -58.57 4.37
C ASP A 586 -24.17 -57.50 4.98
N ASN A 587 -25.22 -57.20 4.20
CA ASN A 587 -26.45 -56.45 4.48
C ASN A 587 -26.45 -54.91 4.35
N ALA A 588 -26.99 -54.40 3.23
CA ALA A 588 -28.42 -54.04 3.18
C ALA A 588 -28.79 -53.53 1.77
N HIS A 589 -29.77 -54.21 1.16
CA HIS A 589 -30.47 -53.84 -0.07
C HIS A 589 -31.82 -53.18 0.28
N GLU A 590 -32.27 -52.32 -0.64
CA GLU A 590 -33.67 -52.12 -1.08
C GLU A 590 -34.62 -51.08 -0.46
N TYR A 591 -35.44 -50.58 -1.42
CA TYR A 591 -36.65 -49.73 -1.39
C TYR A 591 -36.42 -48.20 -1.50
N TYR A 592 -37.00 -47.45 -2.46
CA TYR A 592 -38.10 -47.67 -3.41
C TYR A 592 -37.85 -46.86 -4.71
N ALA A 593 -38.29 -47.38 -5.84
CA ALA A 593 -38.54 -46.63 -7.07
C ALA A 593 -40.00 -46.83 -7.51
N GLY A 594 -40.64 -45.72 -7.91
CA GLY A 594 -41.59 -45.66 -9.02
C GLY A 594 -43.06 -46.00 -8.76
N GLU A 595 -43.93 -45.01 -9.00
CA GLU A 595 -45.22 -45.23 -9.66
C GLU A 595 -45.48 -44.10 -10.68
N GLU A 596 -45.60 -44.48 -11.95
CA GLU A 596 -46.36 -43.78 -12.98
C GLU A 596 -47.39 -44.79 -13.53
N LYS A 597 -48.68 -44.43 -13.51
CA LYS A 597 -49.66 -44.49 -14.63
C LYS A 597 -51.11 -44.42 -14.13
N ASN A 598 -51.76 -43.28 -14.35
CA ASN A 598 -52.89 -43.11 -15.28
C ASN A 598 -53.27 -41.63 -15.38
#